data_AF-A0A2A5STI8-F1
#
_entry.id   AF-A0A2A5STI8-F1
#
_cell.length_a   1.000
_cell.length_b   1.000
_cell.length_c   1.000
_cell.angle_alpha   90.00
_cell.angle_beta   90.00
_cell.angle_gamma   90.00
#
_symmetry.space_group_name_H-M   'P 1'
#
loop_
_entity.id
_entity.type
_entity.pdbx_description
1 polymer ?
#
loop_
_entity_poly.entity_id
_entity_poly.type
_entity_poly.pdbx_seq_one_letter_code
_entity_poly.pdbx_strand_id
1 'polypeptide(L)'
;MKKFKIGSLVALLLGLVLFTGLLVNADEFTDIGSLYDRAVSENIIDPNLYPKANWEKDEISIMRPSYEEYKNYDSSITYESWLRLNNYGVMSDTKEPVLQTKDAAASNIRLRTAQDNIDKFCRDTQAGDILVVGGDFPTGVIGHAAILNADGYVLEMPGGNGWWNGLSDNNRQLPKRQWITEHIKEWTSVYRMRNTGLARQVAQYADTHFYCTYGGATKNIHLDYRITTNIKEINPNYCSKLVWQAYYYGTGNLPVVYGIGSGVIAPTGLPTLFTPAYAPYQVGRY
;
A
#
# COMPACT_ATOMS: atom_id res chain seq x y z
N MET A 1 -31.95 -42.89 -57.40
CA MET A 1 -31.02 -41.97 -58.11
C MET A 1 -31.21 -40.56 -57.59
N LYS A 2 -30.09 -39.88 -57.24
CA LYS A 2 -29.91 -38.45 -56.91
C LYS A 2 -30.46 -38.00 -55.54
N LYS A 3 -29.78 -37.20 -54.70
CA LYS A 3 -28.39 -36.68 -54.59
C LYS A 3 -28.25 -36.17 -53.14
N PHE A 4 -27.05 -36.32 -52.56
CA PHE A 4 -26.64 -35.74 -51.27
C PHE A 4 -26.80 -34.22 -51.20
N LYS A 5 -27.14 -33.68 -50.01
CA LYS A 5 -26.57 -32.43 -49.50
C LYS A 5 -26.35 -32.54 -47.98
N ILE A 6 -25.08 -32.45 -47.62
CA ILE A 6 -24.55 -32.26 -46.26
C ILE A 6 -24.78 -30.80 -45.88
N GLY A 7 -25.30 -30.55 -44.68
CA GLY A 7 -25.41 -29.21 -44.10
C GLY A 7 -25.17 -29.31 -42.60
N SER A 8 -24.02 -28.83 -42.16
CA SER A 8 -23.69 -28.59 -40.74
C SER A 8 -24.76 -27.75 -40.07
N LEU A 9 -25.17 -28.14 -38.86
CA LEU A 9 -25.69 -27.18 -37.88
C LEU A 9 -24.85 -27.29 -36.61
N VAL A 10 -24.06 -26.23 -36.40
CA VAL A 10 -23.25 -25.96 -35.22
C VAL A 10 -24.18 -25.66 -34.04
N ALA A 11 -23.95 -26.31 -32.92
CA ALA A 11 -24.63 -26.05 -31.66
C ALA A 11 -24.26 -24.65 -31.14
N LEU A 12 -25.27 -23.78 -30.97
CA LEU A 12 -25.12 -22.49 -30.33
C LEU A 12 -25.36 -22.66 -28.81
N LEU A 13 -24.28 -22.89 -28.06
CA LEU A 13 -24.29 -22.78 -26.59
C LEU A 13 -24.09 -21.30 -26.25
N LEU A 14 -25.20 -20.59 -26.03
CA LEU A 14 -25.19 -19.26 -25.42
C LEU A 14 -24.82 -19.43 -23.93
N GLY A 15 -23.58 -19.11 -23.61
CA GLY A 15 -23.12 -18.93 -22.23
C GLY A 15 -23.83 -17.74 -21.61
N LEU A 16 -24.68 -18.00 -20.63
CA LEU A 16 -25.30 -17.00 -19.79
C LEU A 16 -24.24 -16.47 -18.81
N VAL A 17 -23.53 -15.41 -19.18
CA VAL A 17 -22.73 -14.64 -18.22
C VAL A 17 -23.71 -13.77 -17.45
N LEU A 18 -23.98 -14.15 -16.20
CA LEU A 18 -24.69 -13.33 -15.21
C LEU A 18 -23.82 -12.10 -14.91
N PHE A 19 -24.03 -11.03 -15.67
CA PHE A 19 -23.69 -9.68 -15.22
C PHE A 19 -24.64 -9.34 -14.08
N THR A 20 -24.19 -9.48 -12.83
CA THR A 20 -24.80 -8.74 -11.73
C THR A 20 -24.55 -7.26 -12.01
N GLY A 21 -25.60 -6.57 -12.45
CA GLY A 21 -25.57 -5.14 -12.72
C GLY A 21 -25.24 -4.38 -11.44
N LEU A 22 -23.97 -4.03 -11.28
CA LEU A 22 -23.60 -2.81 -10.58
C LEU A 22 -24.16 -1.67 -11.44
N LEU A 23 -25.09 -0.91 -10.89
CA LEU A 23 -25.42 0.42 -11.41
C LEU A 23 -24.18 1.28 -11.22
N VAL A 24 -23.24 1.20 -12.17
CA VAL A 24 -22.13 2.13 -12.26
C VAL A 24 -22.77 3.46 -12.64
N ASN A 25 -22.81 4.40 -11.70
CA ASN A 25 -23.12 5.79 -12.02
C ASN A 25 -22.12 6.21 -13.10
N ALA A 26 -22.59 6.37 -14.34
CA ALA A 26 -21.77 6.63 -15.52
C ALA A 26 -21.02 7.99 -15.47
N ASP A 27 -21.11 8.72 -14.36
CA ASP A 27 -20.65 10.09 -14.20
C ASP A 27 -19.26 10.19 -13.51
N GLU A 28 -18.93 9.30 -12.57
CA GLU A 28 -17.71 9.42 -11.74
C GLU A 28 -16.40 9.05 -12.45
N PHE A 29 -16.47 8.31 -13.54
CA PHE A 29 -15.31 7.86 -14.32
C PHE A 29 -15.23 8.51 -15.70
N THR A 30 -15.89 9.65 -15.86
CA THR A 30 -15.72 10.50 -17.04
C THR A 30 -14.35 11.17 -16.97
N ASP A 31 -13.72 11.40 -18.13
CA ASP A 31 -12.46 12.13 -18.25
C ASP A 31 -11.22 11.57 -17.50
N ILE A 32 -11.12 10.25 -17.33
CA ILE A 32 -9.94 9.56 -16.73
C ILE A 32 -8.61 10.03 -17.35
N GLY A 33 -8.57 10.15 -18.68
CA GLY A 33 -7.38 10.65 -19.37
C GLY A 33 -6.97 12.06 -18.94
N SER A 34 -7.94 12.91 -18.57
CA SER A 34 -7.68 14.26 -18.07
C SER A 34 -7.14 14.26 -16.63
N LEU A 35 -7.53 13.28 -15.79
CA LEU A 35 -7.02 13.13 -14.43
C LEU A 35 -5.53 12.78 -14.46
N TYR A 36 -5.11 11.90 -15.37
CA TYR A 36 -3.69 11.63 -15.60
C TYR A 36 -2.94 12.88 -16.07
N ASP A 37 -3.46 13.56 -17.10
CA ASP A 37 -2.79 14.74 -17.68
C ASP A 37 -2.66 15.86 -16.62
N ARG A 38 -3.67 16.01 -15.76
CA ARG A 38 -3.63 16.92 -14.61
C ARG A 38 -2.54 16.52 -13.62
N ALA A 39 -2.46 15.26 -13.20
CA ALA A 39 -1.44 14.77 -12.26
C ALA A 39 -0.01 14.95 -12.82
N VAL A 40 0.18 14.82 -14.13
CA VAL A 40 1.45 15.17 -14.80
C VAL A 40 1.72 16.68 -14.71
N SER A 41 0.72 17.52 -15.02
CA SER A 41 0.88 18.99 -14.94
C SER A 41 1.15 19.51 -13.53
N GLU A 42 0.58 18.84 -12.51
CA GLU A 42 0.78 19.11 -11.09
C GLU A 42 2.10 18.51 -10.55
N ASN A 43 2.91 17.89 -11.43
CA ASN A 43 4.20 17.28 -11.11
C ASN A 43 4.10 16.10 -10.12
N ILE A 44 2.93 15.47 -10.00
CA ILE A 44 2.70 14.26 -9.18
C ILE A 44 3.23 13.03 -9.91
N ILE A 45 2.80 12.83 -11.16
CA ILE A 45 3.25 11.73 -12.02
C ILE A 45 4.43 12.19 -12.87
N ASP A 46 5.50 11.40 -12.91
CA ASP A 46 6.51 11.49 -13.97
C ASP A 46 6.10 10.55 -15.11
N PRO A 47 5.73 11.08 -16.30
CA PRO A 47 5.27 10.24 -17.41
C PRO A 47 6.37 9.32 -17.97
N ASN A 48 7.65 9.56 -17.66
CA ASN A 48 8.73 8.65 -18.02
C ASN A 48 8.80 7.42 -17.10
N LEU A 49 8.39 7.57 -15.82
CA LEU A 49 8.35 6.47 -14.86
C LEU A 49 7.01 5.71 -14.92
N TYR A 50 5.92 6.44 -15.16
CA TYR A 50 4.58 5.86 -15.22
C TYR A 50 3.82 6.37 -16.46
N PRO A 51 4.09 5.79 -17.63
CA PRO A 51 3.42 6.17 -18.88
C PRO A 51 1.91 6.02 -18.79
N LYS A 52 1.17 6.91 -19.47
CA LYS A 52 -0.30 6.98 -19.43
C LYS A 52 -0.98 5.63 -19.62
N ALA A 53 -0.56 4.85 -20.62
CA ALA A 53 -1.14 3.54 -20.90
C ALA A 53 -0.98 2.55 -19.74
N ASN A 54 0.13 2.61 -19.00
CA ASN A 54 0.33 1.76 -17.83
C ASN A 54 -0.54 2.23 -16.67
N TRP A 55 -0.65 3.55 -16.47
CA TRP A 55 -1.51 4.12 -15.44
C TRP A 55 -2.98 3.80 -15.69
N GLU A 56 -3.47 3.95 -16.92
CA GLU A 56 -4.86 3.61 -17.31
C GLU A 56 -5.13 2.11 -17.16
N LYS A 57 -4.14 1.25 -17.40
CA LYS A 57 -4.27 -0.19 -17.14
C LYS A 57 -4.48 -0.46 -15.65
N ASP A 58 -3.60 0.08 -14.79
CA ASP A 58 -3.67 -0.11 -13.35
C ASP A 58 -4.91 0.58 -12.73
N GLU A 59 -5.36 1.69 -13.33
CA GLU A 59 -6.60 2.38 -13.00
C GLU A 59 -7.80 1.43 -13.12
N ILE A 60 -7.96 0.82 -14.30
CA ILE A 60 -9.08 -0.09 -14.58
C ILE A 60 -9.00 -1.36 -13.75
N SER A 61 -7.80 -1.95 -13.62
CA SER A 61 -7.66 -3.27 -13.00
C SER A 61 -7.58 -3.25 -11.47
N ILE A 62 -7.13 -2.16 -10.86
CA ILE A 62 -6.84 -2.09 -9.42
C ILE A 62 -7.48 -0.84 -8.79
N MET A 63 -7.10 0.37 -9.24
CA MET A 63 -7.50 1.59 -8.52
C MET A 63 -9.01 1.79 -8.45
N ARG A 64 -9.71 1.55 -9.56
CA ARG A 64 -11.16 1.68 -9.64
C ARG A 64 -11.87 0.65 -8.75
N PRO A 65 -11.56 -0.66 -8.83
CA PRO A 65 -12.06 -1.63 -7.85
C PRO A 65 -11.80 -1.23 -6.39
N SER A 66 -10.58 -0.77 -6.06
CA SER A 66 -10.25 -0.34 -4.69
C SER A 66 -11.07 0.89 -4.24
N TYR A 67 -11.33 1.83 -5.15
CA TYR A 67 -12.19 2.98 -4.86
C TYR A 67 -13.65 2.55 -4.63
N GLU A 68 -14.18 1.65 -5.46
CA GLU A 68 -15.53 1.10 -5.27
C GLU A 68 -15.67 0.40 -3.92
N GLU A 69 -14.63 -0.32 -3.46
CA GLU A 69 -14.58 -0.86 -2.11
C GLU A 69 -14.55 0.25 -1.03
N TYR A 70 -13.74 1.28 -1.23
CA TYR A 70 -13.59 2.39 -0.28
C TYR A 70 -14.90 3.16 -0.07
N LYS A 71 -15.79 3.21 -1.06
CA LYS A 71 -17.13 3.81 -0.91
C LYS A 71 -18.01 3.12 0.13
N ASN A 72 -17.73 1.86 0.50
CA ASN A 72 -18.41 1.21 1.61
C ASN A 72 -18.01 1.80 2.98
N TYR A 73 -16.83 2.42 3.06
CA TYR A 73 -16.35 3.13 4.24
C TYR A 73 -16.77 4.60 4.21
N ASP A 74 -16.55 5.28 3.09
CA ASP A 74 -16.90 6.70 2.89
C ASP A 74 -17.59 6.86 1.53
N SER A 75 -18.92 6.88 1.55
CA SER A 75 -19.73 7.04 0.33
C SER A 75 -19.75 8.48 -0.21
N SER A 76 -19.13 9.44 0.51
CA SER A 76 -19.11 10.85 0.12
C SER A 76 -17.87 11.26 -0.67
N ILE A 77 -16.82 10.44 -0.64
CA ILE A 77 -15.57 10.72 -1.34
C ILE A 77 -15.76 10.60 -2.86
N THR A 78 -15.22 11.55 -3.61
CA THR A 78 -15.16 11.48 -5.07
C THR A 78 -13.95 10.67 -5.54
N TYR A 79 -14.02 10.11 -6.74
CA TYR A 79 -12.90 9.34 -7.29
C TYR A 79 -11.60 10.16 -7.40
N GLU A 80 -11.68 11.41 -7.87
CA GLU A 80 -10.51 12.31 -7.91
C GLU A 80 -9.93 12.54 -6.51
N SER A 81 -10.77 12.74 -5.48
CA SER A 81 -10.30 12.93 -4.11
C SER A 81 -9.62 11.67 -3.57
N TRP A 82 -10.15 10.49 -3.88
CA TRP A 82 -9.53 9.22 -3.51
C TRP A 82 -8.21 8.99 -4.25
N LEU A 83 -8.11 9.34 -5.53
CA LEU A 83 -6.84 9.32 -6.27
C LEU A 83 -5.82 10.26 -5.64
N ARG A 84 -6.20 11.49 -5.27
CA ARG A 84 -5.32 12.45 -4.58
C ARG A 84 -4.85 11.93 -3.23
N LEU A 85 -5.74 11.32 -2.43
CA LEU A 85 -5.39 10.65 -1.17
C LEU A 85 -4.29 9.60 -1.38
N ASN A 86 -4.41 8.80 -2.43
CA ASN A 86 -3.47 7.73 -2.77
C ASN A 86 -2.30 8.20 -3.65
N ASN A 87 -2.16 9.51 -3.85
CA ASN A 87 -1.15 10.13 -4.69
C ASN A 87 -1.10 9.52 -6.10
N TYR A 88 -2.27 9.29 -6.69
CA TYR A 88 -2.47 8.70 -8.03
C TYR A 88 -1.75 7.36 -8.25
N GLY A 89 -1.46 6.62 -7.18
CA GLY A 89 -0.77 5.34 -7.24
C GLY A 89 0.75 5.43 -7.44
N VAL A 90 1.36 6.58 -7.16
CA VAL A 90 2.82 6.75 -7.13
C VAL A 90 3.30 7.16 -5.75
N MET A 91 4.56 6.85 -5.43
CA MET A 91 5.22 7.37 -4.22
C MET A 91 5.36 8.89 -4.29
N SER A 92 5.03 9.61 -3.20
CA SER A 92 5.02 11.08 -3.19
C SER A 92 6.40 11.73 -3.33
N ASP A 93 7.46 11.00 -2.99
CA ASP A 93 8.84 11.48 -3.02
C ASP A 93 9.59 11.08 -4.30
N THR A 94 9.48 9.82 -4.71
CA THR A 94 10.23 9.23 -5.82
C THR A 94 9.43 9.17 -7.12
N LYS A 95 8.11 9.37 -7.06
CA LYS A 95 7.17 9.23 -8.18
C LYS A 95 7.15 7.84 -8.82
N GLU A 96 7.79 6.88 -8.17
CA GLU A 96 7.83 5.49 -8.61
C GLU A 96 6.42 4.88 -8.52
N PRO A 97 5.93 4.18 -9.55
CA PRO A 97 4.63 3.54 -9.53
C PRO A 97 4.58 2.43 -8.48
N VAL A 98 3.49 2.41 -7.73
CA VAL A 98 3.28 1.53 -6.56
C VAL A 98 2.58 0.24 -6.95
N LEU A 99 1.80 0.23 -8.03
CA LEU A 99 1.02 -0.95 -8.45
C LEU A 99 1.75 -1.88 -9.43
N GLN A 100 2.87 -1.44 -10.00
CA GLN A 100 3.67 -2.27 -10.88
C GLN A 100 4.39 -3.37 -10.10
N THR A 101 4.18 -4.63 -10.46
CA THR A 101 4.83 -5.79 -9.84
C THR A 101 6.23 -6.03 -10.42
N LYS A 102 7.00 -6.90 -9.78
CA LYS A 102 8.25 -7.47 -10.35
C LYS A 102 7.90 -8.49 -11.43
N ASP A 103 7.36 -8.04 -12.55
CA ASP A 103 7.17 -8.92 -13.69
C ASP A 103 8.53 -9.39 -14.22
N ALA A 104 8.62 -10.67 -14.56
CA ALA A 104 9.79 -11.28 -15.20
C ALA A 104 9.90 -10.81 -16.68
N ALA A 105 10.07 -9.52 -16.92
CA ALA A 105 10.40 -9.00 -18.23
C ALA A 105 11.93 -9.01 -18.41
N ALA A 106 12.38 -9.54 -19.55
CA ALA A 106 13.78 -9.90 -19.87
C ALA A 106 14.81 -8.75 -19.88
N SER A 107 14.45 -7.53 -19.47
CA SER A 107 15.30 -6.33 -19.53
C SER A 107 15.35 -5.50 -18.25
N ASN A 108 14.78 -5.98 -17.14
CA ASN A 108 14.78 -5.20 -15.91
C ASN A 108 16.08 -5.45 -15.11
N ILE A 109 17.06 -4.56 -15.27
CA ILE A 109 18.40 -4.62 -14.63
C ILE A 109 18.33 -4.65 -13.08
N ARG A 110 17.17 -4.30 -12.51
CA ARG A 110 16.88 -4.38 -11.06
C ARG A 110 16.41 -5.78 -10.59
N LEU A 111 16.07 -6.70 -11.50
CA LEU A 111 15.62 -8.05 -11.13
C LEU A 111 16.81 -8.90 -10.68
N ARG A 112 17.01 -8.97 -9.37
CA ARG A 112 17.79 -10.04 -8.74
C ARG A 112 16.94 -11.30 -8.68
N THR A 113 17.56 -12.45 -8.37
CA THR A 113 16.75 -13.62 -7.98
C THR A 113 15.92 -13.27 -6.74
N ALA A 114 14.77 -13.93 -6.55
CA ALA A 114 13.96 -13.76 -5.34
C ALA A 114 14.80 -13.89 -4.07
N GLN A 115 15.70 -14.88 -4.03
CA GLN A 115 16.59 -15.12 -2.91
C GLN A 115 17.57 -13.96 -2.68
N ASP A 116 18.20 -13.44 -3.75
CA ASP A 116 19.11 -12.30 -3.64
C ASP A 116 18.42 -11.03 -3.13
N ASN A 117 17.16 -10.81 -3.52
CA ASN A 117 16.34 -9.69 -3.01
C ASN A 117 16.03 -9.88 -1.52
N ILE A 118 15.63 -11.10 -1.11
CA ILE A 118 15.39 -11.43 0.30
C ILE A 118 16.65 -11.21 1.14
N ASP A 119 17.80 -11.71 0.68
CA ASP A 119 19.07 -11.61 1.41
C ASP A 119 19.56 -10.17 1.47
N LYS A 120 19.41 -9.42 0.37
CA LYS A 120 19.70 -7.98 0.35
C LYS A 120 18.77 -7.21 1.28
N PHE A 121 17.47 -7.48 1.30
CA PHE A 121 16.54 -6.88 2.26
C PHE A 121 16.96 -7.18 3.70
N CYS A 122 17.25 -8.45 4.01
CA CYS A 122 17.64 -8.84 5.37
C CYS A 122 18.96 -8.20 5.82
N ARG A 123 19.91 -7.99 4.92
CA ARG A 123 21.19 -7.33 5.22
C ARG A 123 21.04 -5.83 5.39
N ASP A 124 20.24 -5.19 4.54
CA ASP A 124 20.24 -3.73 4.44
C ASP A 124 19.24 -3.07 5.40
N THR A 125 18.23 -3.80 5.87
CA THR A 125 17.20 -3.30 6.80
C THR A 125 17.58 -3.41 8.27
N GLN A 126 17.14 -2.45 9.08
CA GLN A 126 17.33 -2.40 10.53
C GLN A 126 16.11 -1.82 11.26
N ALA A 127 16.11 -1.92 12.58
CA ALA A 127 15.07 -1.38 13.45
C ALA A 127 14.78 0.11 13.17
N GLY A 128 13.50 0.43 13.06
CA GLY A 128 12.97 1.76 12.78
C GLY A 128 12.75 2.02 11.29
N ASP A 129 13.30 1.21 10.39
CA ASP A 129 13.04 1.38 8.96
C ASP A 129 11.55 1.26 8.65
N ILE A 130 11.08 2.17 7.80
CA ILE A 130 9.71 2.22 7.28
C ILE A 130 9.68 1.43 5.98
N LEU A 131 8.68 0.56 5.85
CA LEU A 131 8.45 -0.25 4.67
C LEU A 131 7.18 0.24 3.98
N VAL A 132 7.28 0.54 2.69
CA VAL A 132 6.12 0.79 1.83
C VAL A 132 6.12 -0.23 0.71
N VAL A 133 5.08 -1.05 0.66
CA VAL A 133 4.94 -2.16 -0.28
C VAL A 133 3.93 -1.77 -1.36
N GLY A 134 4.33 -1.99 -2.60
CA GLY A 134 3.47 -1.83 -3.76
C GLY A 134 2.49 -2.98 -3.95
N GLY A 135 1.42 -2.78 -4.71
CA GLY A 135 0.45 -3.82 -5.05
C GLY A 135 -0.96 -3.55 -4.56
N ASP A 136 -1.85 -4.48 -4.90
CA ASP A 136 -3.27 -4.46 -4.57
C ASP A 136 -3.51 -5.16 -3.24
N PHE A 137 -3.65 -4.37 -2.18
CA PHE A 137 -3.94 -4.87 -0.84
C PHE A 137 -5.37 -4.47 -0.44
N PRO A 138 -6.16 -5.37 0.17
CA PRO A 138 -7.51 -5.06 0.66
C PRO A 138 -7.45 -4.21 1.94
N THR A 139 -7.05 -2.96 1.79
CA THR A 139 -6.75 -1.99 2.86
C THR A 139 -7.49 -0.67 2.70
N GLY A 140 -8.15 -0.45 1.55
CA GLY A 140 -8.85 0.79 1.20
C GLY A 140 -7.98 1.90 0.62
N VAL A 141 -6.66 1.75 0.71
CA VAL A 141 -5.66 2.67 0.16
C VAL A 141 -4.71 1.88 -0.73
N ILE A 142 -3.97 2.57 -1.59
CA ILE A 142 -3.00 1.96 -2.49
C ILE A 142 -1.72 1.63 -1.73
N GLY A 143 -1.30 0.37 -1.83
CA GLY A 143 -0.10 -0.16 -1.19
C GLY A 143 -0.33 -0.54 0.28
N HIS A 144 0.77 -0.92 0.93
CA HIS A 144 0.79 -1.32 2.33
C HIS A 144 1.99 -0.70 3.05
N ALA A 145 1.90 -0.54 4.36
CA ALA A 145 2.97 0.02 5.17
C ALA A 145 3.25 -0.82 6.42
N ALA A 146 4.52 -0.92 6.76
CA ALA A 146 4.99 -1.63 7.94
C ALA A 146 6.23 -0.96 8.52
N ILE A 147 6.65 -1.39 9.71
CA ILE A 147 7.86 -0.89 10.37
C ILE A 147 8.69 -2.05 10.90
N LEU A 148 10.02 -1.97 10.79
CA LEU A 148 10.90 -2.87 11.53
C LEU A 148 10.89 -2.48 13.01
N ASN A 149 10.06 -3.14 13.83
CA ASN A 149 10.01 -2.90 15.28
C ASN A 149 11.19 -3.53 16.04
N ALA A 150 12.01 -4.34 15.37
CA ALA A 150 13.34 -4.77 15.80
C ALA A 150 14.20 -5.14 14.58
N ASP A 151 15.52 -5.33 14.76
CA ASP A 151 16.44 -5.60 13.63
C ASP A 151 16.09 -6.88 12.84
N GLY A 152 15.35 -7.81 13.46
CA GLY A 152 14.94 -9.08 12.85
C GLY A 152 13.44 -9.23 12.62
N TYR A 153 12.63 -8.21 12.93
CA TYR A 153 11.17 -8.34 12.94
C TYR A 153 10.49 -7.15 12.28
N VAL A 154 9.38 -7.45 11.58
CA VAL A 154 8.50 -6.47 10.96
C VAL A 154 7.16 -6.53 11.68
N LEU A 155 6.67 -5.37 12.10
CA LEU A 155 5.34 -5.16 12.64
C LEU A 155 4.47 -4.49 11.58
N GLU A 156 3.27 -5.03 11.40
CA GLU A 156 2.32 -4.55 10.39
C GLU A 156 0.87 -4.75 10.82
N MET A 157 -0.03 -4.17 10.04
CA MET A 157 -1.46 -4.50 10.05
C MET A 157 -1.90 -4.82 8.62
N PRO A 158 -2.00 -6.10 8.22
CA PRO A 158 -2.15 -6.50 6.82
C PRO A 158 -3.50 -6.14 6.19
N GLY A 159 -4.50 -5.70 6.98
CA GLY A 159 -5.86 -5.53 6.47
C GLY A 159 -6.50 -6.86 6.11
N GLY A 160 -7.41 -6.85 5.13
CA GLY A 160 -8.14 -8.03 4.70
C GLY A 160 -9.50 -7.70 4.09
N ASN A 161 -10.11 -8.69 3.43
CA ASN A 161 -11.44 -8.53 2.85
C ASN A 161 -12.46 -8.10 3.91
N GLY A 162 -13.30 -7.10 3.58
CA GLY A 162 -14.25 -6.55 4.53
C GLY A 162 -13.66 -5.54 5.52
N TRP A 163 -12.45 -5.03 5.26
CA TRP A 163 -11.76 -4.05 6.13
C TRP A 163 -12.64 -2.84 6.53
N TRP A 164 -13.61 -2.44 5.71
CA TRP A 164 -14.53 -1.33 5.99
C TRP A 164 -15.43 -1.58 7.21
N ASN A 165 -15.71 -2.84 7.53
CA ASN A 165 -16.45 -3.25 8.74
C ASN A 165 -15.56 -3.38 9.98
N GLY A 166 -14.24 -3.31 9.79
CA GLY A 166 -13.25 -3.59 10.81
C GLY A 166 -12.87 -5.07 10.87
N LEU A 167 -11.60 -5.37 11.19
CA LEU A 167 -11.08 -6.73 11.37
C LEU A 167 -10.46 -6.86 12.76
N SER A 168 -10.96 -7.78 13.57
CA SER A 168 -10.44 -7.96 14.92
C SER A 168 -9.00 -8.47 14.93
N ASP A 169 -8.21 -7.99 15.88
CA ASP A 169 -6.88 -8.54 16.19
C ASP A 169 -5.90 -8.69 14.99
N ASN A 170 -5.82 -7.66 14.16
CA ASN A 170 -5.15 -7.71 12.86
C ASN A 170 -3.64 -7.43 12.94
N ASN A 171 -3.16 -6.69 13.95
CA ASN A 171 -1.73 -6.39 14.09
C ASN A 171 -0.91 -7.68 14.25
N ARG A 172 0.23 -7.78 13.56
CA ARG A 172 1.11 -8.95 13.68
C ARG A 172 2.57 -8.57 13.54
N GLN A 173 3.43 -9.37 14.16
CA GLN A 173 4.87 -9.30 14.00
C GLN A 173 5.37 -10.58 13.35
N LEU A 174 6.22 -10.44 12.34
CA LEU A 174 6.84 -11.56 11.63
C LEU A 174 8.36 -11.41 11.60
N PRO A 175 9.13 -12.52 11.62
CA PRO A 175 10.54 -12.47 11.26
C PRO A 175 10.71 -11.81 9.89
N LYS A 176 11.63 -10.85 9.76
CA LYS A 176 11.73 -10.00 8.56
C LYS A 176 11.96 -10.79 7.26
N ARG A 177 12.66 -11.94 7.35
CA ARG A 177 12.85 -12.86 6.22
C ARG A 177 11.53 -13.49 5.78
N GLN A 178 10.69 -13.91 6.72
CA GLN A 178 9.35 -14.42 6.41
C GLN A 178 8.52 -13.32 5.77
N TRP A 179 8.47 -12.14 6.39
CA TRP A 179 7.69 -11.01 5.89
C TRP A 179 8.03 -10.64 4.44
N ILE A 180 9.32 -10.47 4.10
CA ILE A 180 9.70 -10.11 2.71
C ILE A 180 9.43 -11.26 1.72
N THR A 181 9.42 -12.50 2.19
CA THR A 181 9.04 -13.65 1.35
C THR A 181 7.55 -13.61 0.99
N GLU A 182 6.70 -13.18 1.93
CA GLU A 182 5.25 -12.97 1.69
C GLU A 182 4.98 -11.83 0.69
N HIS A 183 5.92 -10.88 0.55
CA HIS A 183 5.81 -9.71 -0.34
C HIS A 183 6.84 -9.70 -1.49
N ILE A 184 7.33 -10.87 -1.91
CA ILE A 184 8.45 -10.93 -2.85
C ILE A 184 8.07 -10.54 -4.28
N LYS A 185 6.79 -10.65 -4.65
CA LYS A 185 6.28 -10.31 -6.00
C LYS A 185 6.13 -8.80 -6.17
N GLU A 186 5.85 -8.12 -5.06
CA GLU A 186 5.66 -6.69 -4.94
C GLU A 186 7.01 -5.99 -4.75
N TRP A 187 7.10 -4.73 -5.17
CA TRP A 187 8.24 -3.91 -4.77
C TRP A 187 8.07 -3.41 -3.33
N THR A 188 9.10 -3.60 -2.51
CA THR A 188 9.18 -3.00 -1.17
C THR A 188 10.18 -1.86 -1.18
N SER A 189 9.71 -0.63 -0.97
CA SER A 189 10.56 0.55 -0.73
C SER A 189 10.89 0.64 0.76
N VAL A 190 12.18 0.75 1.08
CA VAL A 190 12.67 0.89 2.46
C VAL A 190 13.16 2.31 2.69
N TYR A 191 12.66 2.95 3.74
CA TYR A 191 12.99 4.31 4.14
C TYR A 191 13.61 4.33 5.53
N ARG A 192 14.64 5.16 5.70
CA ARG A 192 15.38 5.27 6.95
C ARG A 192 15.54 6.71 7.38
N MET A 193 15.15 7.00 8.62
CA MET A 193 15.52 8.24 9.29
C MET A 193 17.03 8.26 9.56
N ARG A 194 17.69 9.40 9.26
CA ARG A 194 19.15 9.55 9.42
C ARG A 194 19.63 9.34 10.86
N ASN A 195 18.84 9.77 11.84
CA ASN A 195 19.12 9.53 13.25
C ASN A 195 18.73 8.08 13.62
N THR A 196 19.67 7.15 13.46
CA THR A 196 19.42 5.72 13.69
C THR A 196 19.18 5.36 15.16
N GLY A 197 19.68 6.17 16.11
CA GLY A 197 19.38 6.00 17.53
C GLY A 197 17.90 6.29 17.82
N LEU A 198 17.40 7.40 17.27
CA LEU A 198 15.98 7.75 17.39
C LEU A 198 15.08 6.77 16.62
N ALA A 199 15.53 6.24 15.48
CA ALA A 199 14.79 5.22 14.74
C ALA A 199 14.64 3.92 15.55
N ARG A 200 15.68 3.51 16.28
CA ARG A 200 15.63 2.37 17.21
C ARG A 200 14.68 2.63 18.39
N GLN A 201 14.63 3.85 18.91
CA GLN A 201 13.66 4.24 19.93
C GLN A 201 12.22 4.12 19.41
N VAL A 202 11.96 4.56 18.18
CA VAL A 202 10.66 4.38 17.52
C VAL A 202 10.31 2.91 17.34
N ALA A 203 11.28 2.07 16.95
CA ALA A 203 11.08 0.63 16.81
C ALA A 203 10.64 -0.01 18.14
N GLN A 204 11.32 0.33 19.23
CA GLN A 204 10.98 -0.12 20.58
C GLN A 204 9.61 0.38 21.02
N TYR A 205 9.26 1.63 20.71
CA TYR A 205 7.93 2.16 20.97
C TYR A 205 6.87 1.35 20.23
N ALA A 206 7.08 1.09 18.94
CA ALA A 206 6.15 0.32 18.12
C ALA A 206 5.93 -1.09 18.68
N ASP A 207 7.00 -1.78 19.09
CA ASP A 207 6.90 -3.09 19.74
C ASP A 207 6.08 -3.01 21.05
N THR A 208 6.46 -2.10 21.94
CA THR A 208 5.87 -1.98 23.29
C THR A 208 4.45 -1.43 23.33
N HIS A 209 3.99 -0.76 22.27
CA HIS A 209 2.67 -0.12 22.24
C HIS A 209 1.71 -0.73 21.23
N PHE A 210 2.21 -1.51 20.27
CA PHE A 210 1.38 -2.11 19.23
C PHE A 210 1.55 -3.63 19.09
N TYR A 211 2.41 -4.29 19.88
CA TYR A 211 2.54 -5.76 19.83
C TYR A 211 2.69 -6.44 21.19
N CYS A 212 3.71 -6.07 21.97
CA CYS A 212 4.06 -6.69 23.24
C CYS A 212 4.46 -5.65 24.28
N THR A 213 3.66 -5.44 25.34
CA THR A 213 3.91 -4.40 26.37
C THR A 213 5.28 -4.47 27.06
N TYR A 214 5.94 -5.63 27.03
CA TYR A 214 7.24 -5.86 27.66
C TYR A 214 8.42 -5.78 26.67
N GLY A 215 8.12 -5.66 25.39
CA GLY A 215 9.05 -5.84 24.28
C GLY A 215 9.38 -7.32 24.09
N GLY A 216 9.09 -7.88 22.92
CA GLY A 216 9.37 -9.30 22.67
C GLY A 216 8.45 -10.00 21.67
N ALA A 217 8.67 -11.30 21.49
CA ALA A 217 8.03 -12.10 20.44
C ALA A 217 6.63 -12.61 20.79
N THR A 218 6.11 -12.34 22.00
CA THR A 218 4.79 -12.80 22.43
C THR A 218 3.80 -11.64 22.41
N LYS A 219 2.89 -11.67 21.45
CA LYS A 219 1.80 -10.71 21.31
C LYS A 219 0.92 -10.70 22.58
N ASN A 220 0.68 -9.51 23.12
CA ASN A 220 -0.35 -9.28 24.14
C ASN A 220 -1.14 -7.96 23.92
N ILE A 221 -0.84 -7.24 22.83
CA ILE A 221 -1.58 -6.08 22.37
C ILE A 221 -2.34 -6.50 21.11
N HIS A 222 -3.65 -6.28 21.14
CA HIS A 222 -4.58 -6.70 20.09
C HIS A 222 -5.25 -5.45 19.52
N LEU A 223 -5.00 -5.16 18.24
CA LEU A 223 -5.53 -3.98 17.54
C LEU A 223 -6.41 -4.42 16.38
N ASP A 224 -7.56 -3.78 16.28
CA ASP A 224 -8.49 -4.01 15.19
C ASP A 224 -8.08 -3.17 13.98
N TYR A 225 -8.11 -3.76 12.80
CA TYR A 225 -7.91 -3.03 11.55
C TYR A 225 -9.15 -2.22 11.22
N ARG A 226 -9.01 -0.92 11.02
CA ARG A 226 -10.04 -0.09 10.38
C ARG A 226 -9.41 1.21 9.89
N ILE A 227 -9.70 1.62 8.65
CA ILE A 227 -9.41 2.98 8.21
C ILE A 227 -10.27 3.95 9.02
N THR A 228 -9.62 4.90 9.68
CA THR A 228 -10.30 5.99 10.38
C THR A 228 -9.58 7.31 10.16
N THR A 229 -10.35 8.39 10.23
CA THR A 229 -9.84 9.76 10.21
C THR A 229 -9.32 10.21 11.58
N ASN A 230 -9.68 9.50 12.67
CA ASN A 230 -9.13 9.71 14.01
C ASN A 230 -7.75 9.04 14.14
N ILE A 231 -6.74 9.71 13.63
CA ILE A 231 -5.36 9.23 13.56
C ILE A 231 -4.62 9.21 14.89
N LYS A 232 -5.15 9.81 15.96
CA LYS A 232 -4.52 9.80 17.29
C LYS A 232 -5.02 8.66 18.19
N GLU A 233 -6.19 8.11 17.89
CA GLU A 233 -6.71 6.92 18.56
C GLU A 233 -5.87 5.69 18.18
N ILE A 234 -5.50 4.85 19.16
CA ILE A 234 -4.62 3.69 18.92
C ILE A 234 -5.38 2.49 18.36
N ASN A 235 -6.64 2.26 18.75
CA ASN A 235 -7.46 1.14 18.29
C ASN A 235 -8.87 1.69 17.96
N PRO A 236 -9.38 1.53 16.72
CA PRO A 236 -8.79 0.80 15.60
C PRO A 236 -7.66 1.55 14.89
N ASN A 237 -6.87 0.78 14.15
CA ASN A 237 -5.65 1.23 13.49
C ASN A 237 -5.53 0.62 12.09
N TYR A 238 -4.54 1.04 11.32
CA TYR A 238 -4.24 0.50 9.99
C TYR A 238 -2.76 0.68 9.66
N CYS A 239 -2.30 -0.01 8.61
CA CYS A 239 -0.91 -0.16 8.24
C CYS A 239 -0.07 1.12 8.36
N SER A 240 -0.44 2.17 7.64
CA SER A 240 0.27 3.45 7.59
C SER A 240 0.03 4.34 8.82
N LYS A 241 -1.15 4.28 9.45
CA LYS A 241 -1.40 4.98 10.72
C LYS A 241 -0.53 4.43 11.84
N LEU A 242 -0.33 3.11 11.92
CA LEU A 242 0.57 2.49 12.90
C LEU A 242 1.99 3.03 12.75
N VAL A 243 2.50 3.08 11.51
CA VAL A 243 3.84 3.61 11.22
C VAL A 243 3.94 5.10 11.60
N TRP A 244 2.97 5.91 11.20
CA TRP A 244 2.96 7.34 11.54
C TRP A 244 2.89 7.55 13.06
N GLN A 245 2.03 6.82 13.77
CA GLN A 245 1.89 6.92 15.23
C GLN A 245 3.17 6.47 15.95
N ALA A 246 3.85 5.42 15.47
CA ALA A 246 5.13 4.99 16.03
C ALA A 246 6.14 6.13 16.01
N TYR A 247 6.24 6.85 14.89
CA TYR A 247 7.13 8.01 14.76
C TYR A 247 6.62 9.25 15.49
N TYR A 248 5.31 9.50 15.53
CA TYR A 248 4.73 10.66 16.19
C TYR A 248 4.87 10.58 17.72
N TYR A 249 4.60 9.42 18.32
CA TYR A 249 4.66 9.23 19.77
C TYR A 249 6.01 8.70 20.25
N GLY A 250 6.66 7.81 19.49
CA GLY A 250 7.91 7.18 19.88
C GLY A 250 9.10 8.14 19.98
N THR A 251 9.00 9.33 19.40
CA THR A 251 10.04 10.37 19.45
C THR A 251 9.80 11.43 20.52
N GLY A 252 8.78 11.25 21.38
CA GLY A 252 8.43 12.19 22.43
C GLY A 252 8.02 13.55 21.87
N ASN A 253 8.62 14.64 22.36
CA ASN A 253 8.29 16.00 21.94
C ASN A 253 9.02 16.47 20.68
N LEU A 254 9.83 15.60 20.04
CA LEU A 254 10.53 15.96 18.81
C LEU A 254 9.54 16.04 17.64
N PRO A 255 9.61 17.08 16.79
CA PRO A 255 8.71 17.24 15.65
C PRO A 255 9.18 16.39 14.46
N VAL A 256 9.21 15.06 14.61
CA VAL A 256 9.76 14.15 13.58
C VAL A 256 8.81 14.00 12.39
N VAL A 257 7.52 13.85 12.67
CA VAL A 257 6.45 13.88 11.65
C VAL A 257 5.48 15.01 11.94
N TYR A 258 4.85 15.55 10.90
CA TYR A 258 3.84 16.59 11.06
C TYR A 258 2.65 16.05 11.86
N GLY A 259 2.18 16.86 12.81
CA GLY A 259 0.93 16.60 13.51
C GLY A 259 -0.24 16.78 12.54
N ILE A 260 -0.95 15.69 12.27
CA ILE A 260 -2.16 15.71 11.44
C ILE A 260 -3.36 15.82 12.41
N GLY A 261 -4.36 16.61 12.05
CA GLY A 261 -5.57 16.79 12.88
C GLY A 261 -6.58 15.66 12.67
N SER A 262 -6.97 15.46 11.41
CA SER A 262 -7.92 14.44 10.97
C SER A 262 -7.63 14.09 9.50
N GLY A 263 -7.84 12.84 9.11
CA GLY A 263 -7.66 12.37 7.73
C GLY A 263 -7.16 10.93 7.65
N VAL A 264 -7.11 10.39 6.44
CA VAL A 264 -6.51 9.08 6.17
C VAL A 264 -5.07 9.27 5.71
N ILE A 265 -4.16 8.45 6.24
CA ILE A 265 -2.75 8.45 5.84
C ILE A 265 -2.55 7.35 4.81
N ALA A 266 -2.39 7.66 3.54
CA ALA A 266 -2.04 6.64 2.56
C ALA A 266 -0.56 6.21 2.69
N PRO A 267 -0.21 4.93 2.50
CA PRO A 267 1.17 4.45 2.48
C PRO A 267 2.09 5.25 1.55
N THR A 268 1.57 5.62 0.38
CA THR A 268 2.31 6.35 -0.67
C THR A 268 2.76 7.75 -0.26
N GLY A 269 2.08 8.36 0.72
CA GLY A 269 2.39 9.69 1.25
C GLY A 269 3.25 9.70 2.52
N LEU A 270 3.51 8.54 3.13
CA LEU A 270 4.22 8.46 4.42
C LEU A 270 5.57 9.18 4.45
N PRO A 271 6.48 9.01 3.46
CA PRO A 271 7.80 9.64 3.50
C PRO A 271 7.74 11.17 3.59
N THR A 272 6.74 11.78 2.95
CA THR A 272 6.55 13.24 2.91
C THR A 272 5.90 13.83 4.17
N LEU A 273 5.44 12.98 5.11
CA LEU A 273 4.91 13.43 6.39
C LEU A 273 6.01 13.75 7.42
N PHE A 274 7.27 13.45 7.11
CA PHE A 274 8.40 13.79 7.96
C PHE A 274 8.77 15.26 7.80
N THR A 275 9.14 15.90 8.91
CA THR A 275 9.65 17.27 8.83
C THR A 275 11.05 17.28 8.19
N PRO A 276 11.48 18.37 7.54
CA PRO A 276 12.72 18.40 6.76
C PRO A 276 13.97 17.96 7.54
N ALA A 277 14.03 18.25 8.85
CA ALA A 277 15.16 17.87 9.71
C ALA A 277 15.26 16.36 9.95
N TYR A 278 14.15 15.63 9.80
CA TYR A 278 14.05 14.19 10.05
C TYR A 278 13.62 13.39 8.81
N ALA A 279 13.55 14.04 7.65
CA ALA A 279 13.14 13.42 6.40
C ALA A 279 13.94 12.13 6.15
N PRO A 280 13.26 10.98 5.98
CA PRO A 280 13.93 9.73 5.72
C PRO A 280 14.50 9.75 4.30
N TYR A 281 15.52 8.93 4.08
CA TYR A 281 16.03 8.66 2.74
C TYR A 281 15.67 7.23 2.35
N GLN A 282 15.48 6.99 1.05
CA GLN A 282 15.25 5.65 0.53
C GLN A 282 16.56 4.85 0.61
N VAL A 283 16.57 3.78 1.40
CA VAL A 283 17.70 2.85 1.51
C VAL A 283 17.80 1.99 0.25
N GLY A 284 16.64 1.59 -0.28
CA GLY A 284 16.54 0.82 -1.51
C GLY A 284 15.11 0.36 -1.78
N ARG A 285 14.97 -0.28 -2.93
CA ARG A 285 13.74 -0.96 -3.37
C ARG A 285 14.08 -2.42 -3.63
N TYR A 286 13.29 -3.34 -3.07
CA TYR A 286 13.58 -4.76 -2.95
C TYR A 286 12.47 -5.61 -3.54
#